data_AF-C0NGG4-F1
#
_entry.id   AF-C0NGG4-F1
#
_cell.length_a   1.000
_cell.length_b   1.000
_cell.length_c   1.000
_cell.angle_alpha   90.00
_cell.angle_beta   90.00
_cell.angle_gamma   90.00
#
_symmetry.space_group_name_H-M   'P 1'
#
loop_
_entity.id
_entity.type
_entity.pdbx_description
1 polymer ?
#
loop_
_entity_poly.entity_id
_entity_poly.type
_entity_poly.pdbx_seq_one_letter_code
_entity_poly.pdbx_strand_id
1 'polypeptide(L)'
;MALAIPQLPSELWARIASFSDRKSLKNLRLTCHRCSKSATRELFREVRLTVGDPSCVRLEQVRAHEELKQYVNKINLGLRGWSPKFLKNYPMLLQEWQIKADEDPILPGRFIRLVQNLKMFPNLRNLNVRFDPRCGLEQPYNSPPQSFEFRSRIMALVLSSLVSFAQPAHALGLQNYQNINPDDTETVSILKQAVGNLRSLRLGILNECCEGNGEIDLTYQQAHTFTRELPSVWLEPASSTLRHLTLYSTLYFGFYPKLDLRDIRFPNLQSLALGNYSFVHDTQLDWILSHGPTLQRLYMDDCAILYEVGIYDKDNCYLSPAEMHPGHKRNLFGEVHGRASYSKRWHDYFRAFQEGLPQLRHFRFGSSPDWWDNSGIPFEMETEIRIRLNMELYLVFCDGFGPSPYMDRWLGENDDDTVPYPECQAEDMDALEALLSKTGQAVDRADVLECD
;
A
#
# COMPACT_ATOMS: atom_id res chain seq x y z
N MET A 1 -49.64 -7.05 -14.15
CA MET A 1 -49.08 -5.82 -14.73
C MET A 1 -47.57 -5.85 -14.54
N ALA A 2 -46.82 -6.33 -15.54
CA ALA A 2 -45.37 -6.16 -15.52
C ALA A 2 -45.13 -4.66 -15.72
N LEU A 3 -44.80 -3.95 -14.63
CA LEU A 3 -44.32 -2.57 -14.71
C LEU A 3 -43.12 -2.63 -15.67
N ALA A 4 -43.33 -2.17 -16.90
CA ALA A 4 -42.26 -2.04 -17.87
C ALA A 4 -41.22 -1.16 -17.19
N ILE A 5 -40.09 -1.76 -16.80
CA ILE A 5 -38.98 -1.03 -16.19
C ILE A 5 -38.73 0.16 -17.12
N PRO A 6 -38.89 1.41 -16.66
CA PRO A 6 -38.77 2.58 -17.52
C PRO A 6 -37.49 2.44 -18.33
N GLN A 7 -37.58 2.63 -19.65
CA GLN A 7 -36.47 2.40 -20.56
C GLN A 7 -35.36 3.41 -20.30
N LEU A 8 -34.55 3.14 -19.27
CA LEU A 8 -33.34 3.87 -19.03
C LEU A 8 -32.39 3.58 -20.21
N PRO A 9 -31.74 4.62 -20.77
CA PRO A 9 -30.66 4.45 -21.74
C PRO A 9 -29.58 3.50 -21.24
N SER A 10 -28.85 2.88 -22.17
CA SER A 10 -27.81 1.90 -21.85
C SER A 10 -26.70 2.48 -20.97
N GLU A 11 -26.43 3.77 -21.09
CA GLU A 11 -25.47 4.54 -20.31
C GLU A 11 -25.88 4.59 -18.83
N LEU A 12 -27.18 4.77 -18.55
CA LEU A 12 -27.69 4.77 -17.19
C LEU A 12 -27.64 3.37 -16.58
N TRP A 13 -27.94 2.32 -17.36
CA TRP A 13 -27.77 0.94 -16.88
C TRP A 13 -26.32 0.59 -16.59
N ALA A 14 -25.38 1.01 -17.44
CA ALA A 14 -23.95 0.85 -17.21
C ALA A 14 -23.52 1.56 -15.92
N ARG A 15 -24.02 2.78 -15.70
CA ARG A 15 -23.74 3.54 -14.49
C ARG A 15 -24.32 2.86 -13.24
N ILE A 16 -25.58 2.42 -13.27
CA ILE A 16 -26.20 1.66 -12.16
C ILE A 16 -25.39 0.40 -11.85
N ALA A 17 -25.01 -0.36 -12.87
CA ALA A 17 -24.18 -1.56 -12.70
C ALA A 17 -22.83 -1.22 -12.06
N SER A 18 -22.19 -0.12 -12.46
CA SER A 18 -20.88 0.28 -11.91
C SER A 18 -20.90 0.66 -10.42
N PHE A 19 -22.06 1.02 -9.86
CA PHE A 19 -22.25 1.30 -8.43
C PHE A 19 -22.87 0.13 -7.65
N SER A 20 -23.17 -0.98 -8.32
CA SER A 20 -23.82 -2.13 -7.70
C SER A 20 -22.78 -3.08 -7.09
N ASP A 21 -23.07 -3.61 -5.90
CA ASP A 21 -22.25 -4.67 -5.31
C ASP A 21 -22.35 -5.99 -6.11
N ARG A 22 -21.47 -6.95 -5.81
CA ARG A 22 -21.39 -8.22 -6.56
C ARG A 22 -22.66 -9.09 -6.46
N LYS A 23 -23.39 -9.06 -5.34
CA LYS A 23 -24.66 -9.79 -5.15
C LYS A 23 -25.75 -9.12 -5.98
N SER A 24 -25.84 -7.80 -5.94
CA SER A 24 -26.75 -7.00 -6.74
C SER A 24 -26.50 -7.18 -8.25
N LEU A 25 -25.24 -7.21 -8.68
CA LEU A 25 -24.87 -7.49 -10.08
C LEU A 25 -25.35 -8.87 -10.55
N LYS A 26 -25.18 -9.92 -9.73
CA LYS A 26 -25.70 -11.26 -10.06
C LYS A 26 -27.22 -11.25 -10.23
N ASN A 27 -27.94 -10.55 -9.36
CA ASN A 27 -29.39 -10.44 -9.44
C ASN A 27 -29.82 -9.63 -10.68
N LEU A 28 -29.17 -8.49 -10.95
CA LEU A 28 -29.43 -7.67 -12.14
C LEU A 28 -29.26 -8.46 -13.43
N ARG A 29 -28.32 -9.41 -13.48
CA ARG A 29 -28.14 -10.29 -14.65
C ARG A 29 -29.33 -11.16 -14.99
N LEU A 30 -30.19 -11.43 -14.01
CA LEU A 30 -31.38 -12.28 -14.16
C LEU A 30 -32.66 -11.48 -14.43
N THR A 31 -32.60 -10.15 -14.42
CA THR A 31 -33.79 -9.29 -14.54
C THR A 31 -34.27 -9.13 -15.99
N CYS A 32 -33.43 -8.63 -16.89
CA CYS A 32 -33.73 -8.50 -18.32
C CYS A 32 -32.44 -8.48 -19.15
N HIS A 33 -32.55 -8.65 -20.48
CA HIS A 33 -31.39 -8.70 -21.38
C HIS A 33 -30.48 -7.45 -21.31
N ARG A 34 -31.07 -6.23 -21.22
CA ARG A 34 -30.30 -4.97 -21.13
C ARG A 34 -29.51 -4.86 -19.83
N CYS A 35 -30.16 -5.15 -18.70
CA CYS A 35 -29.50 -5.23 -17.40
C CYS A 35 -28.42 -6.31 -17.40
N SER A 36 -28.71 -7.46 -18.02
CA SER A 36 -27.80 -8.59 -18.10
C SER A 36 -26.50 -8.25 -18.79
N LYS A 37 -26.53 -7.55 -19.93
CA LYS A 37 -25.29 -7.12 -20.60
C LYS A 37 -24.44 -6.21 -19.72
N SER A 38 -25.04 -5.17 -19.15
CA SER A 38 -24.32 -4.18 -18.32
C SER A 38 -23.77 -4.80 -17.03
N ALA A 39 -24.59 -5.60 -16.35
CA ALA A 39 -24.20 -6.26 -15.11
C ALA A 39 -23.19 -7.40 -15.35
N THR A 40 -23.26 -8.11 -16.48
CA THR A 40 -22.25 -9.11 -16.86
C THR A 40 -20.90 -8.45 -17.04
N ARG A 41 -20.84 -7.33 -17.76
CA ARG A 41 -19.60 -6.58 -17.95
C ARG A 41 -18.94 -6.20 -16.63
N GLU A 42 -19.68 -5.58 -15.71
CA GLU A 42 -19.11 -5.18 -14.41
C GLU A 42 -18.77 -6.38 -13.51
N LEU A 43 -19.57 -7.45 -13.53
CA LEU A 43 -19.31 -8.64 -12.72
C LEU A 43 -18.00 -9.36 -13.09
N PHE A 44 -17.66 -9.38 -14.39
CA PHE A 44 -16.47 -10.03 -14.93
C PHE A 44 -15.31 -9.06 -15.22
N ARG A 45 -15.52 -7.76 -15.02
CA ARG A 45 -14.46 -6.74 -15.12
C ARG A 45 -13.28 -7.06 -14.21
N GLU A 46 -13.59 -7.53 -13.01
CA GLU A 46 -12.63 -7.95 -12.00
C GLU A 46 -12.82 -9.43 -11.63
N VAL A 47 -11.73 -10.19 -11.74
CA VAL A 47 -11.71 -11.63 -11.42
C VAL A 47 -10.65 -11.92 -10.36
N ARG A 48 -10.94 -12.86 -9.46
CA ARG A 48 -9.99 -13.33 -8.45
C ARG A 48 -9.47 -14.71 -8.85
N LEU A 49 -8.16 -14.87 -8.83
CA LEU A 49 -7.47 -16.14 -9.02
C LEU A 49 -6.74 -16.49 -7.72
N THR A 50 -7.16 -17.54 -7.03
CA THR A 50 -6.44 -18.11 -5.89
C THR A 50 -5.78 -19.43 -6.29
N VAL A 51 -4.85 -19.91 -5.47
CA VAL A 51 -4.10 -21.15 -5.75
C VAL A 51 -4.99 -22.40 -5.77
N GLY A 52 -6.17 -22.34 -5.14
CA GLY A 52 -7.12 -23.46 -5.10
C GLY A 52 -7.69 -23.82 -6.47
N ASP A 53 -7.84 -25.12 -6.72
CA ASP A 53 -8.31 -25.67 -7.99
C ASP A 53 -9.66 -25.09 -8.47
N PRO A 54 -10.70 -24.92 -7.61
CA PRO A 54 -11.96 -24.31 -8.05
C PRO A 54 -11.79 -22.90 -8.59
N SER A 55 -10.78 -22.15 -8.13
CA SER A 55 -10.51 -20.82 -8.66
C SER A 55 -9.84 -20.87 -10.02
N CYS A 56 -8.95 -21.84 -10.25
CA CYS A 56 -8.30 -22.07 -11.53
C CYS A 56 -9.34 -22.47 -12.59
N VAL A 57 -10.21 -23.44 -12.28
CA VAL A 57 -11.32 -23.88 -13.16
C VAL A 57 -12.19 -22.70 -13.57
N ARG A 58 -12.59 -21.84 -12.63
CA ARG A 58 -13.43 -20.67 -12.93
C ARG A 58 -12.75 -19.71 -13.89
N LEU A 59 -11.46 -19.42 -13.70
CA LEU A 59 -10.75 -18.51 -14.60
C LEU A 59 -10.61 -19.12 -16.00
N GLU A 60 -10.38 -20.43 -16.10
CA GLU A 60 -10.36 -21.12 -17.39
C GLU A 60 -11.69 -21.08 -18.12
N GLN A 61 -12.81 -21.24 -17.40
CA GLN A 61 -14.15 -21.10 -17.97
C GLN A 61 -14.37 -19.67 -18.49
N VAL A 62 -13.93 -18.64 -17.75
CA VAL A 62 -14.00 -17.25 -18.21
C VAL A 62 -13.12 -17.04 -19.45
N ARG A 63 -11.90 -17.61 -19.46
CA ARG A 63 -10.96 -17.54 -20.58
C ARG A 63 -11.51 -18.22 -21.85
N ALA A 64 -12.18 -19.36 -21.69
CA ALA A 64 -12.77 -20.12 -22.80
C ALA A 64 -14.04 -19.46 -23.37
N HIS A 65 -14.67 -18.56 -22.63
CA HIS A 65 -15.88 -17.89 -23.06
C HIS A 65 -15.56 -16.63 -23.88
N GLU A 66 -15.96 -16.62 -25.16
CA GLU A 66 -15.62 -15.57 -26.12
C GLU A 66 -15.97 -14.14 -25.68
N GLU A 67 -17.16 -13.96 -25.09
CA GLU A 67 -17.58 -12.65 -24.58
C GLU A 67 -16.94 -12.29 -23.22
N LEU A 68 -16.96 -13.21 -22.24
CA LEU A 68 -16.52 -12.90 -20.87
C LEU A 68 -15.04 -12.55 -20.78
N LYS A 69 -14.18 -13.22 -21.57
CA LYS A 69 -12.74 -12.91 -21.61
C LYS A 69 -12.47 -11.46 -22.01
N GLN A 70 -13.35 -10.84 -22.80
CA GLN A 70 -13.22 -9.43 -23.21
C GLN A 70 -13.57 -8.46 -22.08
N TYR A 71 -14.38 -8.88 -21.11
CA TYR A 71 -14.75 -8.00 -19.99
C TYR A 71 -13.64 -7.91 -18.94
N VAL A 72 -12.82 -8.95 -18.78
CA VAL A 72 -11.75 -8.98 -17.78
C VAL A 72 -10.74 -7.86 -18.05
N ASN A 73 -10.67 -6.93 -17.11
CA ASN A 73 -9.74 -5.80 -17.13
C ASN A 73 -8.80 -5.79 -15.91
N LYS A 74 -9.18 -6.48 -14.84
CA LYS A 74 -8.44 -6.58 -13.60
C LYS A 74 -8.43 -8.01 -13.06
N ILE A 75 -7.27 -8.48 -12.62
CA ILE A 75 -7.13 -9.77 -11.94
C ILE A 75 -6.48 -9.56 -10.57
N ASN A 76 -7.03 -10.19 -9.54
CA ASN A 76 -6.43 -10.25 -8.21
C ASN A 76 -5.91 -11.66 -7.95
N LEU A 77 -4.59 -11.79 -7.83
CA LEU A 77 -3.90 -13.01 -7.45
C LEU A 77 -3.89 -13.12 -5.93
N GLY A 78 -4.60 -14.10 -5.38
CA GLY A 78 -4.67 -14.36 -3.95
C GLY A 78 -3.80 -15.55 -3.56
N LEU A 79 -2.69 -15.27 -2.87
CA LEU A 79 -1.75 -16.28 -2.38
C LEU A 79 -1.83 -16.48 -0.86
N ARG A 80 -2.57 -15.62 -0.15
CA ARG A 80 -2.75 -15.71 1.30
C ARG A 80 -3.13 -17.12 1.75
N GLY A 81 -2.48 -17.58 2.82
CA GLY A 81 -2.69 -18.89 3.42
C GLY A 81 -2.04 -20.03 2.65
N TRP A 82 -1.53 -19.81 1.42
CA TRP A 82 -0.82 -20.84 0.67
C TRP A 82 0.60 -21.05 1.21
N SER A 83 1.00 -22.32 1.30
CA SER A 83 2.37 -22.74 1.56
C SER A 83 2.79 -23.84 0.58
N PRO A 84 4.02 -23.81 0.05
CA PRO A 84 4.58 -24.93 -0.73
C PRO A 84 4.53 -26.28 0.00
N LYS A 85 4.51 -26.27 1.34
CA LYS A 85 4.35 -27.47 2.17
C LYS A 85 3.06 -28.25 1.82
N PHE A 86 2.02 -27.59 1.31
CA PHE A 86 0.80 -28.28 0.84
C PHE A 86 1.04 -29.19 -0.35
N LEU A 87 2.02 -28.92 -1.21
CA LEU A 87 2.31 -29.78 -2.36
C LEU A 87 2.85 -31.15 -1.93
N LYS A 88 3.56 -31.21 -0.79
CA LYS A 88 3.97 -32.47 -0.17
C LYS A 88 2.77 -33.29 0.29
N ASN A 89 1.74 -32.63 0.81
CA ASN A 89 0.51 -33.28 1.30
C ASN A 89 -0.49 -33.60 0.17
N TYR A 90 -0.40 -32.90 -0.96
CA TYR A 90 -1.33 -33.01 -2.09
C TYR A 90 -0.56 -33.14 -3.41
N PRO A 91 0.18 -34.25 -3.63
CA PRO A 91 1.02 -34.44 -4.81
C PRO A 91 0.22 -34.44 -6.13
N MET A 92 -1.09 -34.68 -6.11
CA MET A 92 -1.94 -34.56 -7.30
C MET A 92 -1.90 -33.16 -7.93
N LEU A 93 -1.62 -32.11 -7.14
CA LEU A 93 -1.49 -30.73 -7.62
C LEU A 93 -0.23 -30.50 -8.47
N LEU A 94 0.71 -31.46 -8.46
CA LEU A 94 1.96 -31.42 -9.23
C LEU A 94 1.83 -31.96 -10.65
N GLN A 95 0.73 -32.66 -11.00
CA GLN A 95 0.57 -33.35 -12.29
C GLN A 95 0.84 -32.47 -13.52
N GLU A 96 0.71 -31.16 -13.37
CA GLU A 96 0.83 -30.18 -14.46
C GLU A 96 2.08 -29.30 -14.37
N TRP A 97 2.99 -29.61 -13.47
CA TRP A 97 4.18 -28.80 -13.23
C TRP A 97 5.27 -29.09 -14.28
N GLN A 98 5.73 -28.06 -14.98
CA GLN A 98 6.71 -28.12 -16.07
C GLN A 98 7.72 -26.95 -16.02
N ILE A 99 8.03 -26.42 -14.84
CA ILE A 99 9.13 -25.47 -14.71
C ILE A 99 10.42 -26.27 -14.48
N LYS A 100 11.52 -25.81 -15.10
CA LYS A 100 12.90 -26.32 -15.02
C LYS A 100 13.02 -27.41 -13.96
N ALA A 101 13.04 -28.66 -14.41
CA ALA A 101 12.79 -29.86 -13.59
C ALA A 101 13.71 -30.02 -12.36
N ASP A 102 14.73 -29.19 -12.25
CA ASP A 102 15.73 -29.21 -11.19
C ASP A 102 15.32 -28.40 -9.93
N GLU A 103 14.24 -27.62 -9.95
CA GLU A 103 13.80 -26.79 -8.80
C GLU A 103 12.51 -27.30 -8.15
N ASP A 104 12.43 -27.40 -6.82
CA ASP A 104 11.17 -27.85 -6.19
C ASP A 104 9.94 -26.98 -6.57
N PRO A 105 8.79 -27.61 -6.86
CA PRO A 105 7.55 -26.90 -7.16
C PRO A 105 7.08 -26.10 -5.94
N ILE A 106 6.82 -24.80 -6.11
CA ILE A 106 6.26 -23.94 -5.07
C ILE A 106 4.76 -23.69 -5.20
N LEU A 107 4.21 -23.94 -6.39
CA LEU A 107 2.81 -23.76 -6.74
C LEU A 107 2.31 -24.92 -7.60
N PRO A 108 0.99 -25.18 -7.62
CA PRO A 108 0.39 -26.10 -8.58
C PRO A 108 0.66 -25.65 -10.01
N GLY A 109 1.03 -26.58 -10.89
CA GLY A 109 1.36 -26.27 -12.29
C GLY A 109 0.22 -25.55 -13.02
N ARG A 110 -1.03 -25.92 -12.73
CA ARG A 110 -2.24 -25.27 -13.25
C ARG A 110 -2.25 -23.76 -13.01
N PHE A 111 -1.99 -23.35 -11.77
CA PHE A 111 -1.98 -21.95 -11.37
C PHE A 111 -0.89 -21.19 -12.12
N ILE A 112 0.31 -21.76 -12.20
CA ILE A 112 1.43 -21.13 -12.88
C ILE A 112 1.12 -20.89 -14.36
N ARG A 113 0.58 -21.91 -15.05
CA ARG A 113 0.18 -21.78 -16.46
C ARG A 113 -0.90 -20.72 -16.65
N LEU A 114 -1.83 -20.56 -15.72
CA LEU A 114 -2.83 -19.50 -15.80
C LEU A 114 -2.19 -18.12 -15.68
N VAL A 115 -1.26 -17.92 -14.75
CA VAL A 115 -0.54 -16.65 -14.59
C VAL A 115 0.31 -16.34 -15.83
N GLN A 116 0.99 -17.32 -16.41
CA GLN A 116 1.76 -17.14 -17.65
C GLN A 116 0.88 -16.82 -18.87
N ASN A 117 -0.38 -17.25 -18.85
CA ASN A 117 -1.32 -17.06 -19.96
C ASN A 117 -2.32 -15.92 -19.74
N LEU A 118 -2.07 -15.02 -18.78
CA LEU A 118 -2.94 -13.85 -18.57
C LEU A 118 -3.04 -12.93 -19.80
N LYS A 119 -2.03 -12.92 -20.67
CA LYS A 119 -2.06 -12.24 -21.98
C LYS A 119 -3.24 -12.65 -22.89
N MET A 120 -3.89 -13.77 -22.60
CA MET A 120 -5.09 -14.21 -23.34
C MET A 120 -6.34 -13.37 -23.05
N PHE A 121 -6.32 -12.53 -21.99
CA PHE A 121 -7.39 -11.57 -21.72
C PHE A 121 -7.06 -10.25 -22.44
N PRO A 122 -7.75 -9.92 -23.56
CA PRO A 122 -7.33 -8.84 -24.46
C PRO A 122 -7.41 -7.45 -23.83
N ASN A 123 -8.25 -7.26 -22.80
CA ASN A 123 -8.46 -5.98 -22.13
C ASN A 123 -7.84 -5.93 -20.71
N LEU A 124 -7.09 -6.96 -20.30
CA LEU A 124 -6.43 -6.99 -19.01
C LEU A 124 -5.33 -5.93 -18.95
N ARG A 125 -5.42 -5.03 -17.97
CA ARG A 125 -4.42 -3.98 -17.74
C ARG A 125 -4.07 -3.77 -16.26
N ASN A 126 -4.78 -4.41 -15.35
CA ASN A 126 -4.59 -4.21 -13.91
C ASN A 126 -4.35 -5.57 -13.24
N LEU A 127 -3.29 -5.66 -12.45
CA LEU A 127 -2.96 -6.87 -11.71
C LEU A 127 -2.67 -6.50 -10.27
N ASN A 128 -3.35 -7.18 -9.36
CA ASN A 128 -3.08 -7.08 -7.94
C ASN A 128 -2.59 -8.42 -7.42
N VAL A 129 -1.62 -8.41 -6.52
CA VAL A 129 -1.07 -9.60 -5.88
C VAL A 129 -1.18 -9.45 -4.38
N ARG A 130 -1.80 -10.43 -3.72
CA ARG A 130 -1.92 -10.48 -2.27
C ARG A 130 -1.15 -11.67 -1.73
N PHE A 131 -0.04 -11.39 -1.07
CA PHE A 131 0.75 -12.38 -0.35
C PHE A 131 0.18 -12.68 1.05
N ASP A 132 0.73 -13.68 1.73
CA ASP A 132 0.42 -13.91 3.15
C ASP A 132 0.88 -12.70 4.00
N PRO A 133 0.13 -12.29 5.03
CA PRO A 133 0.53 -11.18 5.90
C PRO A 133 1.65 -11.54 6.88
N ARG A 134 2.24 -12.74 6.79
CA ARG A 134 3.40 -13.16 7.60
C ARG A 134 4.62 -13.37 6.71
N CYS A 135 5.75 -12.84 7.12
CA CYS A 135 7.05 -13.07 6.51
C CYS A 135 8.11 -13.24 7.59
N GLY A 136 9.27 -13.72 7.19
CA GLY A 136 10.44 -13.92 8.04
C GLY A 136 11.64 -14.26 7.17
N LEU A 137 12.78 -13.68 7.50
CA LEU A 137 14.08 -13.91 6.85
C LEU A 137 15.15 -14.13 7.92
N GLU A 138 15.17 -13.31 8.96
CA GLU A 138 16.18 -13.36 10.01
C GLU A 138 15.77 -14.23 11.21
N GLN A 139 14.47 -14.28 11.55
CA GLN A 139 13.97 -15.03 12.71
C GLN A 139 13.72 -16.51 12.37
N PRO A 140 14.43 -17.47 13.01
CA PRO A 140 14.29 -18.89 12.70
C PRO A 140 13.01 -19.53 13.27
N TYR A 141 12.43 -18.95 14.33
CA TYR A 141 11.37 -19.60 15.11
C TYR A 141 9.98 -19.48 14.49
N ASN A 142 9.74 -18.45 13.68
CA ASN A 142 8.49 -18.29 12.95
C ASN A 142 8.72 -18.68 11.50
N SER A 143 8.44 -19.92 11.13
CA SER A 143 8.44 -20.34 9.72
C SER A 143 7.17 -19.82 9.03
N PRO A 144 7.19 -18.67 8.32
CA PRO A 144 6.01 -18.19 7.62
C PRO A 144 5.53 -19.22 6.59
N PRO A 145 4.24 -19.21 6.19
CA PRO A 145 3.75 -20.10 5.13
C PRO A 145 4.52 -19.93 3.82
N GLN A 146 5.01 -18.72 3.56
CA GLN A 146 5.69 -18.29 2.34
C GLN A 146 7.10 -17.82 2.69
N SER A 147 8.11 -18.52 2.18
CA SER A 147 9.50 -18.09 2.30
C SER A 147 9.81 -16.91 1.38
N PHE A 148 10.99 -16.32 1.56
CA PHE A 148 11.51 -15.31 0.65
C PHE A 148 11.62 -15.86 -0.79
N GLU A 149 12.19 -17.05 -0.98
CA GLU A 149 12.37 -17.65 -2.31
C GLU A 149 11.04 -17.89 -3.01
N PHE A 150 10.00 -18.27 -2.25
CA PHE A 150 8.64 -18.35 -2.77
C PHE A 150 8.20 -16.98 -3.32
N ARG A 151 8.29 -15.92 -2.51
CA ARG A 151 7.83 -14.57 -2.87
C ARG A 151 8.59 -14.04 -4.08
N SER A 152 9.91 -14.21 -4.14
CA SER A 152 10.74 -13.80 -5.27
C SER A 152 10.37 -14.50 -6.56
N ARG A 153 10.15 -15.83 -6.53
CA ARG A 153 9.70 -16.58 -7.72
C ARG A 153 8.31 -16.17 -8.20
N ILE A 154 7.39 -15.86 -7.29
CA ILE A 154 6.08 -15.30 -7.64
C ILE A 154 6.26 -13.94 -8.32
N MET A 155 7.12 -13.08 -7.80
CA MET A 155 7.37 -11.77 -8.40
C MET A 155 7.93 -11.88 -9.80
N ALA A 156 8.93 -12.74 -10.02
CA ALA A 156 9.46 -12.99 -11.35
C ALA A 156 8.36 -13.46 -12.32
N LEU A 157 7.49 -14.37 -11.88
CA LEU A 157 6.34 -14.86 -12.66
C LEU A 157 5.32 -13.74 -12.97
N VAL A 158 4.99 -12.91 -11.98
CA VAL A 158 4.03 -11.80 -12.10
C VAL A 158 4.57 -10.72 -13.06
N LEU A 159 5.83 -10.31 -12.88
CA LEU A 159 6.47 -9.31 -13.72
C LEU A 159 6.57 -9.79 -15.18
N SER A 160 6.97 -11.05 -15.39
CA SER A 160 6.98 -11.68 -16.71
C SER A 160 5.60 -11.71 -17.36
N SER A 161 4.55 -11.95 -16.56
CA SER A 161 3.17 -11.92 -17.04
C SER A 161 2.75 -10.50 -17.47
N LEU A 162 3.05 -9.48 -16.66
CA LEU A 162 2.72 -8.08 -16.94
C LEU A 162 3.33 -7.58 -18.25
N VAL A 163 4.61 -7.89 -18.50
CA VAL A 163 5.28 -7.48 -19.75
C VAL A 163 4.77 -8.24 -20.98
N SER A 164 4.11 -9.38 -20.77
CA SER A 164 3.54 -10.21 -21.85
C SER A 164 2.15 -9.77 -22.33
N PHE A 165 1.52 -8.81 -21.65
CA PHE A 165 0.18 -8.36 -22.01
C PHE A 165 0.16 -7.72 -23.41
N ALA A 166 -0.96 -7.90 -24.11
CA ALA A 166 -1.16 -7.34 -25.45
C ALA A 166 -1.12 -5.79 -25.46
N GLN A 167 -1.40 -5.18 -24.32
CA GLN A 167 -1.31 -3.74 -24.08
C GLN A 167 -0.53 -3.52 -22.79
N PRO A 168 0.26 -2.42 -22.68
CA PRO A 168 1.00 -2.14 -21.46
C PRO A 168 0.09 -2.12 -20.23
N ALA A 169 0.56 -2.74 -19.15
CA ALA A 169 -0.15 -2.72 -17.88
C ALA A 169 -0.34 -1.27 -17.41
N HIS A 170 -1.52 -0.97 -16.90
CA HIS A 170 -1.87 0.33 -16.34
C HIS A 170 -1.70 0.38 -14.83
N ALA A 171 -1.94 -0.73 -14.13
CA ALA A 171 -1.90 -0.77 -12.68
C ALA A 171 -1.25 -2.05 -12.16
N LEU A 172 -0.37 -1.87 -11.19
CA LEU A 172 0.15 -2.94 -10.36
C LEU A 172 -0.12 -2.60 -8.91
N GLY A 173 -0.69 -3.55 -8.18
CA GLY A 173 -0.82 -3.44 -6.74
C GLY A 173 -0.25 -4.66 -6.04
N LEU A 174 0.61 -4.45 -5.05
CA LEU A 174 1.24 -5.49 -4.26
C LEU A 174 0.81 -5.31 -2.80
N GLN A 175 -0.02 -6.22 -2.29
CA GLN A 175 -0.46 -6.25 -0.91
C GLN A 175 0.37 -7.26 -0.13
N ASN A 176 0.88 -6.85 1.03
CA ASN A 176 1.76 -7.65 1.89
C ASN A 176 3.06 -8.06 1.17
N TYR A 177 3.60 -7.16 0.35
CA TYR A 177 4.88 -7.35 -0.33
C TYR A 177 6.02 -7.30 0.67
N GLN A 178 6.81 -8.37 0.80
CA GLN A 178 7.93 -8.36 1.74
C GLN A 178 8.95 -7.30 1.30
N ASN A 179 9.49 -6.54 2.26
CA ASN A 179 10.47 -5.46 2.11
C ASN A 179 11.84 -5.92 1.57
N ILE A 180 11.86 -6.60 0.43
CA ILE A 180 13.08 -7.05 -0.25
C ILE A 180 12.95 -6.66 -1.72
N ASN A 181 13.94 -5.91 -2.21
CA ASN A 181 13.99 -5.56 -3.63
C ASN A 181 14.54 -6.72 -4.46
N PRO A 182 14.09 -6.89 -5.71
CA PRO A 182 14.76 -7.79 -6.64
C PRO A 182 16.21 -7.33 -6.87
N ASP A 183 17.15 -8.26 -6.77
CA ASP A 183 18.59 -8.02 -6.93
C ASP A 183 19.14 -8.63 -8.24
N ASP A 184 18.50 -9.69 -8.74
CA ASP A 184 18.91 -10.33 -9.98
C ASP A 184 18.65 -9.45 -11.21
N THR A 185 19.63 -9.41 -12.11
CA THR A 185 19.64 -8.48 -13.25
C THR A 185 18.45 -8.67 -14.19
N GLU A 186 17.99 -9.91 -14.38
CA GLU A 186 16.88 -10.24 -15.27
C GLU A 186 15.55 -9.70 -14.70
N THR A 187 15.24 -10.03 -13.45
CA THR A 187 14.03 -9.56 -12.77
C THR A 187 14.02 -8.04 -12.63
N VAL A 188 15.16 -7.41 -12.32
CA VAL A 188 15.28 -5.94 -12.27
C VAL A 188 14.98 -5.31 -13.63
N SER A 189 15.45 -5.90 -14.73
CA SER A 189 15.15 -5.42 -16.08
C SER A 189 13.66 -5.53 -16.41
N ILE A 190 13.04 -6.68 -16.11
CA ILE A 190 11.61 -6.91 -16.34
C ILE A 190 10.78 -5.99 -15.43
N LEU A 191 11.20 -5.76 -14.19
CA LEU A 191 10.57 -4.83 -13.27
C LEU A 191 10.53 -3.42 -13.85
N LYS A 192 11.67 -2.89 -14.31
CA LYS A 192 11.75 -1.55 -14.91
C LYS A 192 10.82 -1.42 -16.12
N GLN A 193 10.76 -2.45 -16.97
CA GLN A 193 9.86 -2.48 -18.12
C GLN A 193 8.38 -2.48 -17.71
N ALA A 194 8.00 -3.31 -16.73
CA ALA A 194 6.64 -3.41 -16.24
C ALA A 194 6.18 -2.12 -15.55
N VAL A 195 7.03 -1.56 -14.70
CA VAL A 195 6.76 -0.36 -13.89
C VAL A 195 6.74 0.91 -14.74
N GLY A 196 7.58 1.01 -15.76
CA GLY A 196 7.72 2.22 -16.58
C GLY A 196 6.51 2.64 -17.43
N ASN A 197 5.47 1.81 -17.48
CA ASN A 197 4.21 2.13 -18.16
C ASN A 197 3.02 2.32 -17.20
N LEU A 198 3.24 2.12 -15.90
CA LEU A 198 2.16 2.14 -14.92
C LEU A 198 1.62 3.55 -14.73
N ARG A 199 0.29 3.64 -14.67
CA ARG A 199 -0.45 4.83 -14.22
C ARG A 199 -0.85 4.72 -12.76
N SER A 200 -0.86 3.52 -12.20
CA SER A 200 -1.18 3.28 -10.79
C SER A 200 -0.22 2.24 -10.22
N LEU A 201 0.40 2.59 -9.09
CA LEU A 201 1.26 1.72 -8.33
C LEU A 201 0.80 1.73 -6.87
N ARG A 202 0.50 0.56 -6.32
CA ARG A 202 0.20 0.39 -4.90
C ARG A 202 1.19 -0.57 -4.28
N LEU A 203 1.94 -0.10 -3.30
CA LEU A 203 2.90 -0.91 -2.56
C LEU A 203 2.46 -0.94 -1.09
N GLY A 204 1.96 -2.09 -0.66
CA GLY A 204 1.76 -2.42 0.75
C GLY A 204 2.92 -3.28 1.23
N ILE A 205 3.86 -2.65 1.92
CA ILE A 205 5.14 -3.21 2.36
C ILE A 205 4.98 -3.92 3.70
N LEU A 206 5.23 -5.23 3.68
CA LEU A 206 5.28 -6.10 4.85
C LEU A 206 6.71 -6.19 5.34
N ASN A 207 6.91 -5.85 6.61
CA ASN A 207 8.18 -6.02 7.29
C ASN A 207 8.15 -7.29 8.15
N GLU A 208 9.32 -7.86 8.42
CA GLU A 208 9.46 -8.90 9.42
C GLU A 208 9.11 -8.33 10.80
N CYS A 209 8.34 -9.10 11.57
CA CYS A 209 7.84 -8.67 12.87
C CYS A 209 8.18 -9.71 13.95
N CYS A 210 8.77 -9.24 15.03
CA CYS A 210 9.00 -9.96 16.26
C CYS A 210 7.85 -9.64 17.22
N GLU A 211 6.86 -10.55 17.27
CA GLU A 211 5.68 -10.37 18.12
C GLU A 211 6.07 -10.07 19.57
N GLY A 212 5.60 -8.92 20.08
CA GLY A 212 5.90 -8.43 21.43
C GLY A 212 7.17 -7.60 21.59
N ASN A 213 8.00 -7.49 20.54
CA ASN A 213 9.29 -6.76 20.58
C ASN A 213 9.45 -5.89 19.32
N GLY A 214 8.51 -4.97 19.07
CA GLY A 214 8.49 -4.14 17.86
C GLY A 214 9.69 -3.21 17.71
N GLU A 215 10.44 -2.97 18.79
CA GLU A 215 11.75 -2.29 18.71
C GLU A 215 12.78 -3.08 17.91
N ILE A 216 12.69 -4.42 17.91
CA ILE A 216 13.59 -5.29 17.15
C ILE A 216 13.27 -5.19 15.65
N ASP A 217 12.03 -4.92 15.27
CA ASP A 217 11.60 -4.87 13.86
C ASP A 217 12.33 -3.80 13.06
N LEU A 218 12.70 -2.71 13.73
CA LEU A 218 13.47 -1.60 13.18
C LEU A 218 14.99 -1.85 13.19
N THR A 219 15.46 -2.93 13.81
CA THR A 219 16.87 -3.34 13.78
C THR A 219 17.21 -4.20 12.56
N TYR A 220 16.20 -4.78 11.89
CA TYR A 220 16.39 -5.59 10.70
C TYR A 220 16.87 -4.76 9.52
N GLN A 221 17.96 -5.20 8.88
CA GLN A 221 18.64 -4.45 7.84
C GLN A 221 17.80 -4.27 6.56
N GLN A 222 16.87 -5.20 6.28
CA GLN A 222 16.06 -5.17 5.07
C GLN A 222 15.04 -4.04 5.11
N ALA A 223 14.54 -3.64 6.28
CA ALA A 223 13.63 -2.49 6.40
C ALA A 223 14.32 -1.21 5.89
N HIS A 224 15.58 -1.00 6.27
CA HIS A 224 16.39 0.15 5.85
C HIS A 224 16.88 0.07 4.41
N THR A 225 17.32 -1.11 3.99
CA THR A 225 17.83 -1.33 2.63
C THR A 225 16.70 -1.12 1.62
N PHE A 226 15.53 -1.69 1.90
CA PHE A 226 14.37 -1.59 1.03
C PHE A 226 13.88 -0.15 0.86
N THR A 227 13.67 0.60 1.95
CA THR A 227 13.14 1.96 1.86
C THR A 227 14.13 2.94 1.23
N ARG A 228 15.44 2.73 1.43
CA ARG A 228 16.50 3.51 0.78
C ARG A 228 16.50 3.33 -0.74
N GLU A 229 16.28 2.11 -1.21
CA GLU A 229 16.29 1.75 -2.63
C GLU A 229 14.93 1.90 -3.31
N LEU A 230 13.84 1.97 -2.53
CA LEU A 230 12.47 2.07 -3.04
C LEU A 230 12.31 3.17 -4.11
N PRO A 231 12.87 4.39 -3.95
CA PRO A 231 12.78 5.42 -4.98
C PRO A 231 13.39 4.99 -6.32
N SER A 232 14.60 4.43 -6.34
CA SER A 232 15.31 4.10 -7.58
C SER A 232 14.81 2.79 -8.23
N VAL A 233 14.39 1.83 -7.41
CA VAL A 233 13.93 0.51 -7.89
C VAL A 233 12.48 0.58 -8.39
N TRP A 234 11.58 1.23 -7.64
CA TRP A 234 10.14 1.18 -7.91
C TRP A 234 9.55 2.48 -8.43
N LEU A 235 10.03 3.63 -7.98
CA LEU A 235 9.34 4.89 -8.24
C LEU A 235 9.89 5.64 -9.46
N GLU A 236 11.20 5.77 -9.56
CA GLU A 236 11.88 6.48 -10.64
C GLU A 236 11.50 5.91 -12.02
N PRO A 237 11.41 4.57 -12.23
CA PRO A 237 10.98 4.03 -13.51
C PRO A 237 9.56 4.45 -13.90
N ALA A 238 8.65 4.61 -12.93
CA ALA A 238 7.26 5.03 -13.18
C ALA A 238 7.06 6.56 -13.20
N SER A 239 8.08 7.35 -12.89
CA SER A 239 7.98 8.79 -12.60
C SER A 239 7.15 9.56 -13.63
N SER A 240 7.40 9.31 -14.92
CA SER A 240 6.75 10.04 -16.03
C SER A 240 5.28 9.68 -16.27
N THR A 241 4.86 8.44 -15.95
CA THR A 241 3.52 7.93 -16.29
C THR A 241 2.56 7.86 -15.12
N LEU A 242 3.10 7.83 -13.89
CA LEU A 242 2.33 7.56 -12.70
C LEU A 242 1.32 8.67 -12.40
N ARG A 243 0.07 8.25 -12.11
CA ARG A 243 -1.05 9.12 -11.73
C ARG A 243 -1.61 8.78 -10.35
N HIS A 244 -1.40 7.55 -9.88
CA HIS A 244 -1.85 7.09 -8.57
C HIS A 244 -0.70 6.36 -7.88
N LEU A 245 -0.33 6.81 -6.70
CA LEU A 245 0.67 6.18 -5.86
C LEU A 245 0.09 5.91 -4.47
N THR A 246 0.21 4.67 -4.01
CA THR A 246 -0.07 4.26 -2.62
C THR A 246 1.19 3.63 -2.04
N LEU A 247 1.70 4.18 -0.94
CA LEU A 247 2.85 3.67 -0.20
C LEU A 247 2.45 3.43 1.25
N TYR A 248 2.19 2.16 1.57
CA TYR A 248 1.78 1.72 2.90
C TYR A 248 2.85 0.78 3.45
N SER A 249 3.07 0.80 4.76
CA SER A 249 4.02 -0.08 5.43
C SER A 249 3.44 -0.61 6.73
N THR A 250 3.78 -1.84 7.13
CA THR A 250 3.41 -2.35 8.46
C THR A 250 4.19 -1.67 9.59
N LEU A 251 5.34 -1.07 9.29
CA LEU A 251 6.10 -0.24 10.22
C LEU A 251 5.93 1.24 9.85
N TYR A 252 6.00 2.12 10.86
CA TYR A 252 6.23 3.53 10.61
C TYR A 252 7.50 3.71 9.75
N PHE A 253 7.41 4.54 8.71
CA PHE A 253 8.51 4.79 7.77
C PHE A 253 8.47 6.23 7.28
N GLY A 254 9.56 6.72 6.70
CA GLY A 254 9.72 8.13 6.35
C GLY A 254 10.88 8.72 7.12
N PHE A 255 10.81 8.66 8.46
CA PHE A 255 11.94 8.96 9.34
C PHE A 255 12.92 7.78 9.50
N TYR A 256 12.47 6.69 10.12
CA TYR A 256 13.29 5.50 10.42
C TYR A 256 12.41 4.24 10.35
N PRO A 257 12.45 3.47 9.25
CA PRO A 257 13.41 3.57 8.15
C PRO A 257 13.24 4.83 7.29
N LYS A 258 14.36 5.37 6.79
CA LYS A 258 14.37 6.54 5.92
C LYS A 258 13.70 6.27 4.58
N LEU A 259 12.81 7.17 4.17
CA LEU A 259 12.36 7.30 2.78
C LEU A 259 12.56 8.75 2.31
N ASP A 260 13.55 8.95 1.45
CA ASP A 260 13.82 10.24 0.82
C ASP A 260 13.27 10.30 -0.60
N LEU A 261 12.33 11.23 -0.83
CA LEU A 261 11.67 11.42 -2.11
C LEU A 261 12.06 12.76 -2.77
N ARG A 262 12.99 13.53 -2.21
CA ARG A 262 13.30 14.90 -2.69
C ARG A 262 13.68 14.97 -4.17
N ASP A 263 14.39 13.96 -4.65
CA ASP A 263 14.92 13.89 -6.01
C ASP A 263 13.95 13.27 -7.03
N ILE A 264 12.79 12.78 -6.59
CA ILE A 264 11.78 12.19 -7.46
C ILE A 264 10.55 13.08 -7.60
N ARG A 265 10.11 13.29 -8.85
CA ARG A 265 8.91 14.04 -9.19
C ARG A 265 7.98 13.19 -10.05
N PHE A 266 6.68 13.42 -9.87
CA PHE A 266 5.63 12.73 -10.60
C PHE A 266 4.76 13.78 -11.31
N PRO A 267 5.13 14.22 -12.53
CA PRO A 267 4.46 15.34 -13.21
C PRO A 267 2.98 15.11 -13.51
N ASN A 268 2.49 13.88 -13.42
CA ASN A 268 1.10 13.51 -13.71
C ASN A 268 0.35 12.99 -12.49
N LEU A 269 0.90 13.11 -11.27
CA LEU A 269 0.31 12.53 -10.07
C LEU A 269 -1.01 13.19 -9.72
N GLN A 270 -2.10 12.40 -9.70
CA GLN A 270 -3.46 12.84 -9.39
C GLN A 270 -3.94 12.30 -8.04
N SER A 271 -3.32 11.25 -7.53
CA SER A 271 -3.69 10.62 -6.26
C SER A 271 -2.45 10.14 -5.53
N LEU A 272 -2.35 10.51 -4.26
CA LEU A 272 -1.31 10.05 -3.35
C LEU A 272 -1.97 9.48 -2.10
N ALA A 273 -1.53 8.31 -1.66
CA ALA A 273 -1.90 7.71 -0.40
C ALA A 273 -0.65 7.28 0.37
N LEU A 274 -0.56 7.71 1.62
CA LEU A 274 0.53 7.37 2.55
C LEU A 274 -0.08 6.68 3.76
N GLY A 275 0.59 5.62 4.22
CA GLY A 275 0.08 4.71 5.23
C GLY A 275 1.14 4.33 6.24
N ASN A 276 0.99 4.67 7.52
CA ASN A 276 2.06 4.63 8.52
C ASN A 276 3.27 5.52 8.15
N TYR A 277 3.06 6.63 7.43
CA TYR A 277 4.17 7.54 7.09
C TYR A 277 4.42 8.56 8.21
N SER A 278 5.69 8.71 8.60
CA SER A 278 6.14 9.62 9.66
C SER A 278 6.86 10.85 9.09
N PHE A 279 6.38 12.02 9.50
CA PHE A 279 6.90 13.32 9.09
C PHE A 279 7.79 13.92 10.18
N VAL A 280 8.98 14.39 9.81
CA VAL A 280 9.97 14.98 10.74
C VAL A 280 10.66 16.21 10.15
N HIS A 281 10.40 16.53 8.87
CA HIS A 281 11.08 17.62 8.18
C HIS A 281 10.22 18.26 7.09
N ASP A 282 10.43 19.55 6.85
CA ASP A 282 9.68 20.37 5.88
C ASP A 282 9.75 19.82 4.46
N THR A 283 10.88 19.23 4.08
CA THR A 283 11.05 18.68 2.72
C THR A 283 10.09 17.56 2.40
N GLN A 284 9.57 16.83 3.39
CA GLN A 284 8.54 15.81 3.17
C GLN A 284 7.19 16.46 2.83
N LEU A 285 6.84 17.57 3.47
CA LEU A 285 5.66 18.36 3.14
C LEU A 285 5.84 19.03 1.77
N ASP A 286 6.97 19.69 1.55
CA ASP A 286 7.30 20.37 0.28
C ASP A 286 7.24 19.41 -0.91
N TRP A 287 7.65 18.16 -0.70
CA TRP A 287 7.53 17.12 -1.71
C TRP A 287 6.08 16.90 -2.13
N ILE A 288 5.14 16.77 -1.19
CA ILE A 288 3.71 16.63 -1.47
C ILE A 288 3.17 17.87 -2.19
N LEU A 289 3.53 19.07 -1.70
CA LEU A 289 3.10 20.34 -2.27
C LEU A 289 3.62 20.56 -3.69
N SER A 290 4.78 19.96 -4.04
CA SER A 290 5.35 20.04 -5.39
C SER A 290 4.43 19.44 -6.47
N HIS A 291 3.47 18.59 -6.10
CA HIS A 291 2.46 18.03 -7.01
C HIS A 291 1.16 18.83 -7.06
N GLY A 292 1.10 20.00 -6.43
CA GLY A 292 -0.09 20.88 -6.40
C GLY A 292 -0.79 21.12 -7.74
N PRO A 293 -0.07 21.26 -8.89
CA PRO A 293 -0.71 21.43 -10.20
C PRO A 293 -1.57 20.24 -10.67
N THR A 294 -1.31 19.03 -10.17
CA THR A 294 -1.97 17.81 -10.67
C THR A 294 -2.69 17.00 -9.59
N LEU A 295 -2.28 17.11 -8.32
CA LEU A 295 -2.78 16.29 -7.23
C LEU A 295 -4.24 16.63 -6.90
N GLN A 296 -5.12 15.64 -7.07
CA GLN A 296 -6.57 15.77 -6.87
C GLN A 296 -7.07 15.01 -5.65
N ARG A 297 -6.34 13.99 -5.21
CA ARG A 297 -6.71 13.12 -4.10
C ARG A 297 -5.50 12.92 -3.19
N LEU A 298 -5.68 13.13 -1.91
CA LEU A 298 -4.64 12.92 -0.90
C LEU A 298 -5.25 12.14 0.27
N TYR A 299 -4.60 11.03 0.62
CA TYR A 299 -5.02 10.13 1.68
C TYR A 299 -3.87 9.95 2.66
N MET A 300 -4.14 10.23 3.93
CA MET A 300 -3.20 10.05 5.04
C MET A 300 -3.82 9.05 6.01
N ASP A 301 -3.29 7.84 6.04
CA ASP A 301 -3.80 6.73 6.83
C ASP A 301 -2.76 6.40 7.91
N ASP A 302 -3.12 6.56 9.18
CA ASP A 302 -2.24 6.37 10.33
C ASP A 302 -0.87 7.08 10.14
N CYS A 303 -0.88 8.29 9.58
CA CYS A 303 0.32 9.10 9.43
C CYS A 303 0.56 9.93 10.69
N ALA A 304 1.82 10.11 11.07
CA ALA A 304 2.21 10.81 12.29
C ALA A 304 3.24 11.92 12.01
N ILE A 305 3.23 12.97 12.83
CA ILE A 305 4.32 13.95 12.91
C ILE A 305 5.22 13.58 14.09
N LEU A 306 6.50 13.37 13.83
CA LEU A 306 7.52 13.21 14.86
C LEU A 306 7.96 14.57 15.35
N TYR A 307 7.39 15.01 16.48
CA TYR A 307 7.70 16.34 17.04
C TYR A 307 9.05 16.38 17.75
N GLU A 308 9.54 15.22 18.19
CA GLU A 308 10.88 15.05 18.76
C GLU A 308 11.42 13.66 18.41
N VAL A 309 12.71 13.58 18.07
CA VAL A 309 13.39 12.32 17.79
C VAL A 309 14.71 12.22 18.54
N GLY A 310 15.08 11.01 18.92
CA GLY A 310 16.37 10.65 19.50
C GLY A 310 16.85 9.32 18.95
N ILE A 311 18.00 9.32 18.29
CA ILE A 311 18.50 8.12 17.60
C ILE A 311 20.02 7.94 17.72
N TYR A 312 20.47 6.68 17.80
CA TYR A 312 21.89 6.35 17.71
C TYR A 312 22.33 6.14 16.26
N ASP A 313 21.56 5.36 15.50
CA ASP A 313 21.80 5.12 14.07
C ASP A 313 21.37 6.30 13.20
N LYS A 314 22.30 7.25 13.04
CA LYS A 314 22.09 8.47 12.26
C LYS A 314 22.11 8.22 10.74
N ASP A 315 22.67 7.11 10.29
CA ASP A 315 22.88 6.84 8.86
C ASP A 315 21.61 6.31 8.19
N ASN A 316 20.75 5.61 8.95
CA ASN A 316 19.50 5.04 8.46
C ASN A 316 18.27 5.94 8.69
N CYS A 317 18.44 7.12 9.27
CA CYS A 317 17.36 8.07 9.52
C CYS A 317 17.26 9.18 8.46
N TYR A 318 16.10 9.84 8.40
CA TYR A 318 15.84 10.87 7.39
C TYR A 318 16.71 12.11 7.56
N LEU A 319 16.91 12.55 8.81
CA LEU A 319 17.63 13.77 9.15
C LEU A 319 19.14 13.59 8.96
N SER A 320 19.80 14.64 8.50
CA SER A 320 21.26 14.69 8.43
C SER A 320 21.88 14.98 9.81
N PRO A 321 23.15 14.63 10.02
CA PRO A 321 23.84 14.94 11.28
C PRO A 321 23.88 16.42 11.64
N ALA A 322 23.76 17.33 10.66
CA ALA A 322 23.76 18.77 10.88
C ALA A 322 22.41 19.30 11.41
N GLU A 323 21.33 18.55 11.21
CA GLU A 323 19.99 18.85 11.71
C GLU A 323 19.77 18.30 13.14
N MET A 324 20.75 17.58 13.68
CA MET A 324 20.70 16.99 15.01
C MET A 324 21.68 17.66 15.96
N HIS A 325 21.29 17.79 17.23
CA HIS A 325 22.17 18.16 18.33
C HIS A 325 22.46 16.94 19.20
N PRO A 326 23.59 16.90 19.93
CA PRO A 326 23.87 15.83 20.88
C PRO A 326 22.84 15.87 22.02
N GLY A 327 22.24 14.72 22.32
CA GLY A 327 21.45 14.51 23.54
C GLY A 327 22.32 14.21 24.77
N HIS A 328 21.68 13.97 25.91
CA HIS A 328 22.38 13.61 27.15
C HIS A 328 22.61 12.10 27.31
N LYS A 329 21.76 11.27 26.69
CA LYS A 329 21.83 9.81 26.79
C LYS A 329 23.01 9.25 26.00
N ARG A 330 23.67 8.27 26.61
CA ARG A 330 24.70 7.45 25.97
C ARG A 330 24.30 5.98 25.99
N ASN A 331 24.56 5.25 24.91
CA ASN A 331 24.40 3.79 24.93
C ASN A 331 25.59 3.13 25.63
N LEU A 332 25.56 1.79 25.67
CA LEU A 332 26.63 0.96 26.24
C LEU A 332 27.99 1.16 25.55
N PHE A 333 28.01 1.68 24.32
CA PHE A 333 29.22 1.99 23.55
C PHE A 333 29.69 3.45 23.74
N GLY A 334 28.98 4.24 24.57
CA GLY A 334 29.29 5.64 24.83
C GLY A 334 28.83 6.59 23.72
N GLU A 335 28.12 6.10 22.71
CA GLU A 335 27.58 6.91 21.62
C GLU A 335 26.43 7.77 22.14
N VAL A 336 26.32 9.00 21.64
CA VAL A 336 25.33 9.98 22.08
C VAL A 336 24.17 10.03 21.09
N HIS A 337 22.93 10.01 21.60
CA HIS A 337 21.73 10.23 20.78
C HIS A 337 21.88 11.51 19.96
N GLY A 338 21.63 11.45 18.66
CA GLY A 338 21.26 12.64 17.90
C GLY A 338 19.82 12.99 18.23
N ARG A 339 19.60 14.19 18.79
CA ARG A 339 18.25 14.73 19.04
C ARG A 339 17.91 15.79 18.03
N ALA A 340 16.63 15.85 17.66
CA ALA A 340 16.07 16.94 16.87
C ALA A 340 14.60 17.11 17.24
N SER A 341 14.12 18.34 17.12
CA SER A 341 12.71 18.67 17.27
C SER A 341 12.17 19.24 15.97
N TYR A 342 10.89 18.98 15.71
CA TYR A 342 10.20 19.48 14.53
C TYR A 342 9.04 20.35 14.98
N SER A 343 8.99 21.59 14.50
CA SER A 343 8.05 22.60 15.01
C SER A 343 6.69 22.57 14.34
N LYS A 344 6.56 22.02 13.12
CA LYS A 344 5.27 22.00 12.40
C LYS A 344 4.29 21.02 13.02
N ARG A 345 3.02 21.32 12.83
CA ARG A 345 1.89 20.56 13.34
C ARG A 345 0.90 20.22 12.22
N TRP A 346 -0.08 19.38 12.50
CA TRP A 346 -1.07 18.98 11.50
C TRP A 346 -1.87 20.17 10.98
N HIS A 347 -2.19 21.16 11.80
CA HIS A 347 -2.81 22.40 11.32
C HIS A 347 -1.96 23.14 10.30
N ASP A 348 -0.63 23.13 10.42
CA ASP A 348 0.26 23.72 9.41
C ASP A 348 0.20 22.93 8.10
N TYR A 349 0.18 21.60 8.19
CA TYR A 349 0.04 20.71 7.04
C TYR A 349 -1.31 20.90 6.34
N PHE A 350 -2.41 20.95 7.11
CA PHE A 350 -3.75 21.13 6.57
C PHE A 350 -3.91 22.49 5.87
N ARG A 351 -3.39 23.57 6.48
CA ARG A 351 -3.33 24.90 5.84
C ARG A 351 -2.47 24.86 4.58
N ALA A 352 -1.29 24.24 4.63
CA ALA A 352 -0.42 24.10 3.47
C ALA A 352 -1.09 23.30 2.34
N PHE A 353 -1.86 22.25 2.64
CA PHE A 353 -2.65 21.52 1.64
C PHE A 353 -3.80 22.37 1.09
N GLN A 354 -4.45 23.15 1.95
CA GLN A 354 -5.52 24.07 1.56
C GLN A 354 -5.00 25.16 0.60
N GLU A 355 -3.79 25.66 0.78
CA GLU A 355 -3.23 26.73 -0.03
C GLU A 355 -2.45 26.20 -1.25
N GLY A 356 -1.61 25.18 -1.05
CA GLY A 356 -0.65 24.68 -2.03
C GLY A 356 -1.17 23.58 -2.96
N LEU A 357 -2.34 22.98 -2.68
CA LEU A 357 -2.94 21.95 -3.54
C LEU A 357 -4.23 22.45 -4.20
N PRO A 358 -4.17 23.32 -5.22
CA PRO A 358 -5.35 23.96 -5.82
C PRO A 358 -6.29 22.98 -6.54
N GLN A 359 -5.78 21.82 -6.98
CA GLN A 359 -6.59 20.80 -7.67
C GLN A 359 -7.18 19.74 -6.72
N LEU A 360 -6.91 19.83 -5.41
CA LEU A 360 -7.39 18.85 -4.44
C LEU A 360 -8.91 18.87 -4.34
N ARG A 361 -9.54 17.72 -4.57
CA ARG A 361 -11.00 17.50 -4.56
C ARG A 361 -11.44 16.43 -3.58
N HIS A 362 -10.52 15.57 -3.16
CA HIS A 362 -10.82 14.52 -2.21
C HIS A 362 -9.66 14.39 -1.21
N PHE A 363 -10.01 14.44 0.07
CA PHE A 363 -9.06 14.36 1.16
C PHE A 363 -9.60 13.43 2.25
N ARG A 364 -8.75 12.55 2.78
CA ARG A 364 -9.00 11.77 3.99
C ARG A 364 -7.77 11.79 4.87
N PHE A 365 -8.01 11.82 6.17
CA PHE A 365 -7.00 11.83 7.22
C PHE A 365 -7.55 11.06 8.42
N GLY A 366 -6.90 9.99 8.85
CA GLY A 366 -7.34 9.18 9.98
C GLY A 366 -6.92 7.72 9.82
N SER A 367 -7.82 6.79 10.08
CA SER A 367 -7.50 5.36 10.12
C SER A 367 -8.49 4.52 9.31
N SER A 368 -7.98 3.55 8.56
CA SER A 368 -8.80 2.51 7.95
C SER A 368 -9.30 1.50 9.01
N PRO A 369 -10.58 1.11 9.01
CA PRO A 369 -11.16 0.23 10.03
C PRO A 369 -10.47 -1.14 10.16
N ASP A 370 -9.94 -1.66 9.06
CA ASP A 370 -9.44 -3.03 8.97
C ASP A 370 -7.91 -3.08 8.84
N TRP A 371 -7.18 -2.02 9.27
CA TRP A 371 -5.73 -1.91 9.08
C TRP A 371 -4.94 -3.06 9.70
N TRP A 372 -5.27 -3.39 10.95
CA TRP A 372 -4.60 -4.42 11.76
C TRP A 372 -5.38 -5.74 11.82
N ASP A 373 -6.55 -5.78 11.20
CA ASP A 373 -7.32 -7.01 11.10
C ASP A 373 -6.53 -8.10 10.37
N ASN A 374 -7.04 -9.33 10.43
CA ASN A 374 -6.53 -10.49 9.73
C ASN A 374 -6.09 -10.19 8.28
N SER A 375 -6.63 -9.15 7.64
CA SER A 375 -6.34 -8.70 6.28
C SER A 375 -4.89 -8.30 5.99
N GLY A 376 -4.14 -7.82 6.98
CA GLY A 376 -2.92 -7.02 6.74
C GLY A 376 -3.27 -5.67 6.11
N ILE A 377 -2.27 -5.03 5.51
CA ILE A 377 -2.31 -3.66 4.95
C ILE A 377 -3.59 -3.40 4.13
N PRO A 378 -4.38 -2.35 4.42
CA PRO A 378 -5.57 -1.99 3.65
C PRO A 378 -5.23 -1.75 2.19
N PHE A 379 -6.12 -2.20 1.30
CA PHE A 379 -5.80 -2.25 -0.12
C PHE A 379 -6.99 -1.88 -0.97
N GLU A 380 -6.85 -0.81 -1.75
CA GLU A 380 -7.94 -0.18 -2.50
C GLU A 380 -9.08 0.35 -1.61
N MET A 381 -8.75 0.69 -0.36
CA MET A 381 -9.69 1.20 0.66
C MET A 381 -9.41 2.65 1.04
N GLU A 382 -8.56 3.37 0.29
CA GLU A 382 -8.12 4.72 0.65
C GLU A 382 -9.29 5.73 0.78
N THR A 383 -10.39 5.48 0.07
CA THR A 383 -11.61 6.31 0.17
C THR A 383 -12.47 6.03 1.41
N GLU A 384 -12.22 4.90 2.07
CA GLU A 384 -12.97 4.38 3.22
C GLU A 384 -12.30 4.72 4.56
N ILE A 385 -11.14 5.37 4.53
CA ILE A 385 -10.47 5.94 5.71
C ILE A 385 -11.49 6.76 6.50
N ARG A 386 -11.65 6.43 7.78
CA ARG A 386 -12.51 7.20 8.67
C ARG A 386 -11.76 8.46 9.07
N ILE A 387 -12.37 9.62 8.85
CA ILE A 387 -11.74 10.88 9.24
C ILE A 387 -11.74 10.97 10.76
N ARG A 388 -10.55 10.98 11.36
CA ARG A 388 -10.36 11.02 12.81
C ARG A 388 -9.07 11.76 13.17
N LEU A 389 -9.10 12.46 14.29
CA LEU A 389 -7.92 13.03 14.96
C LEU A 389 -7.60 12.12 16.16
N ASN A 390 -6.91 11.00 15.91
CA ASN A 390 -6.62 9.97 16.92
C ASN A 390 -5.52 10.41 17.92
N MET A 391 -5.07 9.51 18.81
CA MET A 391 -4.00 9.83 19.78
C MET A 391 -2.58 9.74 19.18
N GLU A 392 -2.42 9.19 17.97
CA GLU A 392 -1.11 8.93 17.34
C GLU A 392 -0.72 9.99 16.29
N LEU A 393 -1.36 11.17 16.34
CA LEU A 393 -1.06 12.30 15.44
C LEU A 393 0.36 12.82 15.60
N TYR A 394 0.81 12.87 16.85
CA TYR A 394 2.10 13.38 17.26
C TYR A 394 2.81 12.30 18.05
N LEU A 395 3.95 11.86 17.53
CA LEU A 395 4.76 10.83 18.16
C LEU A 395 6.15 11.40 18.45
N VAL A 396 6.85 10.77 19.38
CA VAL A 396 8.30 10.83 19.47
C VAL A 396 8.89 9.57 18.87
N PHE A 397 10.15 9.65 18.47
CA PHE A 397 10.96 8.47 18.22
C PHE A 397 12.11 8.42 19.22
N CYS A 398 12.27 7.32 19.95
CA CYS A 398 13.43 7.10 20.81
C CYS A 398 14.00 5.71 20.59
N ASP A 399 15.17 5.64 19.95
CA ASP A 399 15.89 4.39 19.72
C ASP A 399 16.24 3.68 21.04
N GLY A 400 16.13 2.36 21.05
CA GLY A 400 16.33 1.51 22.23
C GLY A 400 15.16 1.40 23.20
N PHE A 401 13.99 1.98 22.89
CA PHE A 401 12.76 1.82 23.68
C PHE A 401 11.80 0.81 23.04
N GLY A 402 11.26 -0.10 23.86
CA GLY A 402 10.24 -1.09 23.50
C GLY A 402 8.91 -0.84 24.23
N PRO A 403 7.78 -1.45 23.78
CA PRO A 403 7.69 -2.40 22.66
C PRO A 403 7.73 -1.73 21.27
N SER A 404 7.79 -0.39 21.21
CA SER A 404 7.94 0.39 20.00
C SER A 404 8.78 1.65 20.29
N PRO A 405 9.78 1.98 19.47
CA PRO A 405 10.51 3.25 19.53
C PRO A 405 9.65 4.47 19.19
N TYR A 406 8.56 4.25 18.44
CA TYR A 406 7.53 5.25 18.16
C TYR A 406 6.52 5.28 19.32
N MET A 407 6.46 6.40 20.04
CA MET A 407 5.67 6.56 21.27
C MET A 407 4.93 7.90 21.27
N ASP A 408 3.88 8.05 22.06
CA ASP A 408 3.14 9.32 22.22
C ASP A 408 3.98 10.41 22.92
N ARG A 409 4.77 9.98 23.90
CA ARG A 409 5.58 10.85 24.76
C ARG A 409 6.95 10.27 24.99
N TRP A 410 7.90 11.15 25.24
CA TRP A 410 9.24 10.76 25.63
C TRP A 410 9.20 10.09 27.02
N LEU A 411 9.59 8.83 27.09
CA LEU A 411 9.70 8.09 28.35
C LEU A 411 11.13 8.21 28.91
N GLY A 412 11.24 8.71 30.13
CA GLY A 412 12.52 8.91 30.84
C GLY A 412 12.59 10.29 31.48
N GLU A 413 12.76 10.27 32.80
CA GLU A 413 12.67 11.36 33.78
C GLU A 413 13.47 12.65 33.44
N ASN A 414 12.83 13.79 33.69
CA ASN A 414 13.41 15.12 34.01
C ASN A 414 14.57 15.64 33.13
N ASP A 415 14.66 15.27 31.86
CA ASP A 415 15.40 16.12 30.92
C ASP A 415 14.60 17.42 30.77
N ASP A 416 15.05 18.51 31.39
CA ASP A 416 14.48 19.86 31.23
C ASP A 416 14.36 20.29 29.74
N ASP A 417 15.01 19.55 28.84
CA ASP A 417 15.04 19.77 27.39
C ASP A 417 14.02 18.95 26.58
N THR A 418 13.15 18.12 27.19
CA THR A 418 12.11 17.42 26.43
C THR A 418 11.07 18.39 25.88
N VAL A 419 10.70 18.23 24.62
CA VAL A 419 9.65 19.05 24.01
C VAL A 419 8.30 18.57 24.53
N PRO A 420 7.44 19.45 25.08
CA PRO A 420 6.12 19.05 25.55
C PRO A 420 5.27 18.54 24.37
N TYR A 421 4.39 17.58 24.68
CA TYR A 421 3.43 17.07 23.70
C TYR A 421 2.63 18.23 23.08
N PRO A 422 2.41 18.24 21.76
CA PRO A 422 1.66 19.31 21.11
C PRO A 422 0.19 19.42 21.55
N GLU A 423 -0.14 20.45 22.34
CA GLU A 423 -1.51 20.76 22.76
C GLU A 423 -2.21 21.70 21.75
N CYS A 424 -2.37 21.25 20.50
CA CYS A 424 -2.92 22.07 19.41
C CYS A 424 -4.10 21.40 18.66
N GLN A 425 -4.86 20.56 19.37
CA GLN A 425 -5.96 19.78 18.80
C GLN A 425 -7.08 20.67 18.24
N ALA A 426 -7.35 21.82 18.87
CA ALA A 426 -8.37 22.75 18.39
C ALA A 426 -7.96 23.38 17.05
N GLU A 427 -6.70 23.82 16.94
CA GLU A 427 -6.12 24.36 15.73
C GLU A 427 -6.07 23.33 14.60
N ASP A 428 -5.73 22.07 14.94
CA ASP A 428 -5.74 20.95 14.00
C ASP A 428 -7.15 20.69 13.46
N MET A 429 -8.15 20.70 14.33
CA MET A 429 -9.55 20.51 13.93
C MET A 429 -10.05 21.65 13.04
N ASP A 430 -9.80 22.90 13.43
CA ASP A 430 -10.22 24.07 12.67
C ASP A 430 -9.56 24.09 11.27
N ALA A 431 -8.28 23.76 11.18
CA ALA A 431 -7.57 23.68 9.90
C ALA A 431 -8.04 22.50 9.04
N LEU A 432 -8.35 21.35 9.65
CA LEU A 432 -8.92 20.19 8.96
C LEU A 432 -10.29 20.52 8.37
N GLU A 433 -11.18 21.15 9.13
CA GLU A 433 -12.51 21.56 8.65
C GLU A 433 -12.40 22.56 7.48
N ALA A 434 -11.50 23.53 7.58
CA ALA A 434 -11.25 24.49 6.51
C ALA A 434 -10.80 23.78 5.21
N LEU A 435 -9.90 22.80 5.33
CA LEU A 435 -9.45 21.98 4.20
C LEU A 435 -10.59 21.11 3.63
N LEU A 436 -11.37 20.45 4.48
CA LEU A 436 -12.49 19.61 4.04
C LEU A 436 -13.55 20.46 3.31
N SER A 437 -13.90 21.61 3.87
CA SER A 437 -14.83 22.58 3.28
C SER A 437 -14.38 23.02 1.89
N LYS A 438 -13.09 23.36 1.71
CA LYS A 438 -12.49 23.65 0.39
C LYS A 438 -12.72 22.52 -0.62
N THR A 439 -12.58 21.27 -0.16
CA THR A 439 -12.77 20.09 -1.03
C THR A 439 -14.24 19.70 -1.25
N GLY A 440 -15.20 20.45 -0.70
CA GLY A 440 -16.63 20.13 -0.77
C GLY A 440 -17.04 18.96 0.13
N GLN A 441 -16.25 18.68 1.16
CA GLN A 441 -16.48 17.64 2.14
C GLN A 441 -16.84 18.25 3.49
N ALA A 442 -17.56 17.51 4.33
CA ALA A 442 -17.90 17.92 5.68
C ALA A 442 -17.84 16.70 6.61
N VAL A 443 -17.58 16.95 7.88
CA VAL A 443 -17.54 15.97 8.97
C VAL A 443 -18.18 16.59 10.20
N ASP A 444 -18.73 15.77 11.08
CA ASP A 444 -19.15 16.21 12.41
C ASP A 444 -17.92 16.23 13.34
N ARG A 445 -17.77 17.30 14.14
CA ARG A 445 -16.68 17.38 15.12
C ARG A 445 -16.72 16.24 16.13
N ALA A 446 -17.92 15.78 16.51
CA ALA A 446 -18.07 14.67 17.44
C ALA A 446 -17.44 13.39 16.89
N ASP A 447 -17.80 13.02 15.65
CA ASP A 447 -17.31 11.80 14.98
C ASP A 447 -15.78 11.77 14.78
N VAL A 448 -15.15 12.95 14.66
CA VAL A 448 -13.70 13.08 14.44
C VAL A 448 -12.90 12.95 15.74
N LEU A 449 -13.50 13.36 16.87
CA LEU A 449 -12.88 13.39 18.20
C LEU A 449 -13.24 12.18 19.07
N GLU A 450 -14.20 11.35 18.67
CA GLU A 450 -14.52 10.10 19.37
C GLU A 450 -13.31 9.15 19.37
N CYS A 451 -12.69 9.01 20.55
CA CYS A 451 -11.79 7.92 20.89
C CYS A 451 -12.65 6.68 21.23
N ASP A 452 -12.60 5.65 20.38
CA ASP A 452 -13.07 4.31 20.75
C ASP A 452 -12.12 3.65 21.77
#